data_AF-A0A2N9N8U8-F1
#
_entry.id   AF-A0A2N9N8U8-F1
#
_cell.length_a   1.000
_cell.length_b   1.000
_cell.length_c   1.000
_cell.angle_alpha   90.00
_cell.angle_beta   90.00
_cell.angle_gamma   90.00
#
_symmetry.space_group_name_H-M   'P 1'
#
loop_
_entity.id
_entity.type
_entity.pdbx_description
1 polymer ?
#
loop_
_entity_poly.entity_id
_entity_poly.type
_entity_poly.pdbx_seq_one_letter_code
_entity_poly.pdbx_strand_id
1 'polypeptide(L)'
;MAAAAAVNPGTIGSRRTPCWVGTPEIYFPKAIDNSRLVKLEDPKRSREMRQFGIALTCLFMLVMTYTWQHFKAIEYGYKVESLRSQRDGMLEMNRALRLEESSLRSPDRIDKLAREYGMQPPRAGQVIRMDSALPDAGTPVIASVATVSVISVP
;
A
#
# COMPACT_ATOMS: atom_id res chain seq x y z
N MET A 1 59.14 41.67 66.60
CA MET A 1 59.32 42.11 67.99
C MET A 1 58.15 41.57 68.80
N ALA A 2 58.45 40.82 69.87
CA ALA A 2 57.60 40.50 71.02
C ALA A 2 56.30 39.69 70.74
N ALA A 3 55.85 38.76 71.58
CA ALA A 3 56.25 38.41 72.93
C ALA A 3 55.84 36.97 73.23
N ALA A 4 56.56 36.39 74.18
CA ALA A 4 56.36 35.09 74.77
C ALA A 4 55.04 34.96 75.56
N ALA A 5 54.54 33.74 75.68
CA ALA A 5 53.80 33.31 76.87
C ALA A 5 53.87 31.77 76.99
N ALA A 6 54.85 31.30 77.75
CA ALA A 6 54.81 29.97 78.35
C ALA A 6 53.91 30.02 79.59
N VAL A 7 52.91 29.14 79.70
CA VAL A 7 52.22 28.85 80.96
C VAL A 7 51.83 27.36 81.04
N ASN A 8 52.52 26.71 81.98
CA ASN A 8 52.35 25.49 82.77
C ASN A 8 51.24 24.44 82.52
N PRO A 9 51.52 23.17 82.88
CA PRO A 9 50.60 22.05 82.78
C PRO A 9 49.50 22.13 83.85
N GLY A 10 48.25 22.19 83.40
CA GLY A 10 47.08 22.03 84.26
C GLY A 10 47.01 20.61 84.83
N THR A 11 47.00 20.54 86.15
CA THR A 11 46.80 19.36 86.98
C THR A 11 45.57 18.54 86.54
N ILE A 12 45.77 17.27 86.18
CA ILE A 12 44.68 16.33 85.90
C ILE A 12 44.04 15.92 87.23
N GLY A 13 42.99 16.64 87.62
CA GLY A 13 42.09 16.23 88.69
C GLY A 13 41.34 14.96 88.24
N SER A 14 41.61 13.85 88.93
CA SER A 14 40.88 12.59 88.74
C SER A 14 39.40 12.78 89.13
N ARG A 15 38.56 13.07 88.12
CA ARG A 15 37.11 13.10 88.27
C ARG A 15 36.59 11.72 87.91
N ARG A 16 36.20 10.94 88.92
CA ARG A 16 35.55 9.63 88.77
C ARG A 16 34.21 9.83 88.05
N THR A 17 34.10 9.36 86.81
CA THR A 17 32.81 9.27 86.10
C THR A 17 32.22 7.87 86.29
N PRO A 18 30.88 7.76 86.48
CA PRO A 18 30.22 6.49 86.72
C PRO A 18 30.31 5.60 85.47
N CYS A 19 30.57 4.32 85.72
CA CYS A 19 30.62 3.30 84.71
C CYS A 19 29.24 3.10 84.08
N TRP A 20 29.23 2.78 82.78
CA TRP A 20 28.08 2.37 81.97
C TRP A 20 27.21 3.51 81.39
N VAL A 21 27.72 4.06 80.28
CA VAL A 21 26.90 4.56 79.18
C VAL A 21 27.05 3.54 78.06
N GLY A 22 25.94 3.16 77.42
CA GLY A 22 25.86 2.10 76.41
C GLY A 22 26.93 2.19 75.31
N THR A 23 27.09 1.08 74.58
CA THR A 23 28.11 0.86 73.54
C THR A 23 28.40 2.15 72.77
N PRO A 24 29.63 2.71 72.86
CA PRO A 24 29.97 3.88 72.06
C PRO A 24 29.86 3.47 70.59
N GLU A 25 28.99 4.15 69.85
CA GLU A 25 28.92 3.98 68.39
C GLU A 25 30.19 4.60 67.81
N ILE A 26 31.22 3.79 67.68
CA ILE A 26 32.50 4.19 67.12
C ILE A 26 32.32 4.27 65.60
N TYR A 27 32.01 5.47 65.11
CA TYR A 27 32.12 5.76 63.69
C TYR A 27 33.60 5.73 63.30
N PHE A 28 34.01 4.67 62.62
CA PHE A 28 35.28 4.65 61.92
C PHE A 28 35.07 5.36 60.58
N PRO A 29 35.61 6.58 60.35
CA PRO A 29 35.58 7.21 59.03
C PRO A 29 36.57 6.47 58.13
N LYS A 30 36.20 5.27 57.68
CA LYS A 30 36.97 4.51 56.71
C LYS A 30 36.70 5.15 55.35
N ALA A 31 37.63 5.98 54.89
CA ALA A 31 37.60 6.53 53.54
C ALA A 31 37.73 5.35 52.56
N ILE A 32 36.61 4.93 51.97
CA ILE A 32 36.59 3.90 50.93
C ILE A 32 37.15 4.55 49.66
N ASP A 33 38.41 4.29 49.37
CA ASP A 33 39.03 4.69 48.11
C ASP A 33 38.57 3.75 46.99
N ASN A 34 37.60 4.22 46.21
CA ASN A 34 37.06 3.52 45.05
C ASN A 34 37.86 3.79 43.76
N SER A 35 39.01 4.48 43.83
CA SER A 35 39.80 4.84 42.65
C SER A 35 40.28 3.64 41.83
N ARG A 36 40.33 2.44 42.43
CA ARG A 36 40.77 1.19 41.79
C ARG A 36 39.65 0.21 41.47
N LEU A 37 38.38 0.58 41.66
CA LEU A 37 37.26 -0.29 41.28
C LEU A 37 37.18 -0.38 39.75
N VAL A 38 37.75 -1.44 39.19
CA VAL A 38 37.54 -1.83 37.80
C VAL A 38 36.30 -2.70 37.75
N LYS A 39 35.33 -2.32 36.91
CA LYS A 39 34.14 -3.13 36.66
C LYS A 39 34.57 -4.43 35.97
N LEU A 40 34.67 -5.52 36.74
CA LEU A 40 34.80 -6.85 36.16
C LEU A 40 33.47 -7.20 35.49
N GLU A 41 33.52 -7.51 34.20
CA GLU A 41 32.36 -7.98 33.47
C GLU A 41 32.14 -9.46 33.76
N ASP A 42 31.01 -9.78 34.39
CA ASP A 42 30.58 -11.16 34.56
C ASP A 42 30.16 -11.74 33.20
N PRO A 43 30.83 -12.78 32.68
CA PRO A 43 30.50 -13.35 31.37
C PRO A 43 29.10 -13.98 31.34
N LYS A 44 28.54 -14.33 32.49
CA LYS A 44 27.16 -14.83 32.62
C LYS A 44 26.13 -13.73 32.34
N ARG A 45 26.32 -12.53 32.89
CA ARG A 45 25.42 -11.38 32.69
C ARG A 45 25.41 -10.91 31.23
N SER A 46 26.57 -10.93 30.57
CA SER A 46 26.66 -10.63 29.13
C SER A 46 25.88 -11.63 28.26
N ARG A 47 25.90 -12.93 28.61
CA ARG A 47 25.13 -13.96 27.91
C ARG A 47 23.63 -13.77 28.09
N GLU A 48 23.17 -13.47 29.30
CA GLU A 48 21.76 -13.18 29.57
C GLU A 48 21.29 -11.93 28.81
N MET A 49 22.05 -10.83 28.85
CA MET A 49 21.72 -9.62 28.10
C MET A 49 21.68 -9.88 26.59
N ARG A 50 22.56 -10.74 26.06
CA ARG A 50 22.52 -11.14 24.65
C ARG A 50 21.28 -11.98 24.33
N GLN A 51 20.88 -12.89 25.21
CA GLN A 51 19.65 -13.68 25.03
C GLN A 51 18.41 -12.78 25.05
N PHE A 52 18.32 -11.83 25.98
CA PHE A 52 17.24 -10.83 26.00
C PHE A 52 17.24 -9.97 24.74
N GLY A 53 18.41 -9.53 24.27
CA GLY A 53 18.54 -8.75 23.03
C GLY A 53 18.07 -9.54 21.79
N ILE A 54 18.43 -10.82 21.70
CA ILE A 54 17.96 -11.70 20.62
C ILE A 54 16.44 -11.88 20.71
N ALA A 55 15.90 -12.17 21.88
CA ALA A 55 14.45 -12.34 22.08
C ALA A 55 13.68 -11.07 21.68
N LEU A 56 14.15 -9.89 22.10
CA LEU A 56 13.55 -8.61 21.74
C LEU A 56 13.61 -8.35 20.23
N THR A 57 14.74 -8.66 19.59
CA THR A 57 14.92 -8.51 18.14
C THR A 57 13.98 -9.44 17.37
N CYS A 58 13.83 -10.69 17.82
CA CYS A 58 12.88 -11.64 17.24
C CYS A 58 11.43 -11.15 17.38
N LEU A 59 11.03 -10.68 18.57
CA LEU A 59 9.71 -10.10 18.80
C LEU A 59 9.46 -8.91 17.85
N PHE A 60 10.43 -7.99 17.76
CA PHE A 60 10.33 -6.83 16.89
C PHE A 60 10.18 -7.23 15.41
N MET A 61 10.97 -8.19 14.93
CA MET A 61 10.87 -8.70 13.56
C MET A 61 9.49 -9.33 13.28
N LEU A 62 8.93 -10.09 14.23
CA LEU A 62 7.59 -10.67 14.09
C LEU A 62 6.50 -9.58 13.98
N VAL A 63 6.54 -8.57 14.85
CA VAL A 63 5.57 -7.46 14.82
C VAL A 63 5.71 -6.64 13.54
N MET A 64 6.94 -6.36 13.12
CA MET A 64 7.20 -5.58 11.91
C MET A 64 6.74 -6.32 10.65
N THR A 65 7.03 -7.62 10.54
CA THR A 65 6.57 -8.44 9.41
C THR A 65 5.06 -8.59 9.39
N TYR A 66 4.40 -8.79 10.54
CA TYR A 66 2.94 -8.82 10.64
C TYR A 66 2.31 -7.50 10.18
N THR A 67 2.83 -6.39 10.67
CA THR A 67 2.34 -5.05 10.32
C THR A 67 2.54 -4.79 8.82
N TRP A 68 3.71 -5.13 8.28
CA TRP A 68 3.98 -5.04 6.84
C TRP A 68 3.01 -5.89 6.00
N GLN A 69 2.76 -7.14 6.42
CA GLN A 69 1.78 -8.00 5.76
C GLN A 69 0.37 -7.42 5.80
N HIS A 70 -0.04 -6.87 6.94
CA HIS A 70 -1.35 -6.22 7.09
C HIS A 70 -1.49 -5.00 6.18
N PHE A 71 -0.46 -4.14 6.12
CA PHE A 71 -0.43 -3.01 5.19
C PHE A 71 -0.49 -3.47 3.72
N LYS A 72 0.24 -4.52 3.37
CA LYS A 72 0.20 -5.09 2.02
C LYS A 72 -1.18 -5.64 1.69
N ALA A 73 -1.82 -6.36 2.61
CA ALA A 73 -3.18 -6.85 2.43
C ALA A 73 -4.19 -5.72 2.20
N ILE A 74 -4.05 -4.60 2.91
CA ILE A 74 -4.87 -3.40 2.70
C ILE A 74 -4.62 -2.80 1.31
N GLU A 75 -3.35 -2.64 0.91
CA GLU A 75 -2.98 -2.11 -0.40
C GLU A 75 -3.51 -2.99 -1.55
N TYR A 76 -3.41 -4.31 -1.41
CA TYR A 76 -3.98 -5.28 -2.35
C TYR A 76 -5.51 -5.22 -2.39
N GLY A 77 -6.17 -5.01 -1.25
CA GLY A 77 -7.62 -4.82 -1.20
C GLY A 77 -8.09 -3.63 -2.04
N TYR A 78 -7.43 -2.48 -1.92
CA TYR A 78 -7.75 -1.30 -2.73
C TYR A 78 -7.40 -1.49 -4.21
N LYS A 79 -6.29 -2.18 -4.50
CA LYS A 79 -5.89 -2.44 -5.89
C LYS A 79 -6.87 -3.39 -6.59
N VAL A 80 -7.40 -4.37 -5.86
CA VAL A 80 -8.48 -5.25 -6.34
C VAL A 80 -9.77 -4.47 -6.58
N GLU A 81 -10.17 -3.59 -5.66
CA GLU A 81 -11.40 -2.82 -5.81
C GLU A 81 -11.34 -1.83 -6.98
N SER A 82 -10.20 -1.15 -7.16
CA SER A 82 -10.01 -0.24 -8.29
C SER A 82 -9.98 -0.95 -9.65
N LEU A 83 -9.38 -2.14 -9.73
CA LEU A 83 -9.43 -2.98 -10.94
C LEU A 83 -10.85 -3.52 -11.19
N ARG A 84 -11.60 -3.83 -10.13
CA ARG A 84 -12.98 -4.31 -10.23
C ARG A 84 -13.91 -3.23 -10.77
N SER A 85 -13.80 -2.01 -10.26
CA SER A 85 -14.56 -0.84 -10.74
C SER A 85 -14.27 -0.53 -12.22
N GLN A 86 -13.00 -0.58 -12.64
CA GLN A 86 -12.65 -0.40 -14.06
C GLN A 86 -13.27 -1.47 -14.96
N ARG A 87 -13.24 -2.74 -14.51
CA ARG A 87 -13.82 -3.85 -15.26
C ARG A 87 -15.34 -3.72 -15.38
N ASP A 88 -16.01 -3.32 -14.31
CA ASP A 88 -17.46 -3.11 -14.30
C ASP A 88 -17.86 -1.93 -15.21
N GLY A 89 -17.13 -0.81 -15.18
CA GLY A 89 -17.36 0.32 -16.09
C GLY A 89 -17.19 -0.04 -17.56
N MET A 90 -16.15 -0.84 -17.89
CA MET A 90 -15.95 -1.32 -19.26
C MET A 90 -17.06 -2.29 -19.71
N LEU A 91 -17.60 -3.12 -18.81
CA LEU A 91 -18.73 -4.00 -19.10
C LEU A 91 -20.01 -3.22 -19.37
N GLU A 92 -20.29 -2.17 -18.59
CA GLU A 92 -21.45 -1.30 -18.80
C GLU A 92 -21.36 -0.57 -20.15
N MET A 93 -20.19 -0.02 -20.48
CA MET A 93 -19.95 0.59 -21.79
C MET A 93 -20.12 -0.41 -22.93
N ASN A 94 -19.61 -1.64 -22.79
CA ASN A 94 -19.77 -2.66 -23.83
C ASN A 94 -21.25 -3.03 -24.01
N ARG A 95 -22.00 -3.13 -22.91
CA ARG A 95 -23.45 -3.41 -22.94
C ARG A 95 -24.21 -2.26 -23.60
N ALA A 96 -23.87 -1.01 -23.30
CA ALA A 96 -24.46 0.17 -23.94
C ALA A 96 -24.20 0.17 -25.45
N LEU A 97 -22.96 -0.06 -25.87
CA LEU A 97 -22.59 -0.13 -27.29
C LEU A 97 -23.33 -1.25 -28.04
N ARG A 98 -23.49 -2.42 -27.42
CA ARG A 98 -24.28 -3.51 -28.02
C ARG A 98 -25.76 -3.17 -28.16
N LEU A 99 -26.32 -2.46 -27.19
CA LEU A 99 -27.71 -1.99 -27.28
C LEU A 99 -27.86 -0.95 -28.40
N GLU A 100 -26.92 -0.01 -28.51
CA GLU A 100 -26.88 0.95 -29.62
C GLU A 100 -26.74 0.25 -30.96
N GLU A 101 -25.83 -0.72 -31.09
CA GLU A 101 -25.67 -1.51 -32.32
C GLU A 101 -26.98 -2.22 -32.68
N SER A 102 -27.62 -2.88 -31.72
CA SER A 102 -28.90 -3.57 -31.95
C SER A 102 -30.02 -2.61 -32.37
N SER A 103 -30.02 -1.40 -31.82
CA SER A 103 -30.97 -0.33 -32.18
C SER A 103 -30.70 0.21 -33.58
N LEU A 104 -29.43 0.47 -33.92
CA LEU A 104 -28.98 0.89 -35.25
C LEU A 104 -29.31 -0.15 -36.32
N ARG A 105 -29.16 -1.44 -35.97
CA ARG A 105 -29.36 -2.58 -36.85
C ARG A 105 -30.81 -3.06 -36.88
N SER A 106 -31.71 -2.38 -36.17
CA SER A 106 -33.13 -2.74 -36.15
C SER A 106 -33.75 -2.54 -37.55
N PRO A 107 -34.37 -3.58 -38.13
CA PRO A 107 -34.89 -3.52 -39.49
C PRO A 107 -36.01 -2.48 -39.63
N ASP A 108 -36.81 -2.28 -38.58
CA ASP A 108 -37.86 -1.25 -38.55
C ASP A 108 -37.30 0.19 -38.70
N ARG A 109 -36.14 0.47 -38.08
CA ARG A 109 -35.47 1.78 -38.23
C ARG A 109 -34.88 1.94 -39.64
N ILE A 110 -34.27 0.89 -40.17
CA ILE A 110 -33.71 0.88 -41.53
C ILE A 110 -34.83 1.08 -42.56
N ASP A 111 -35.96 0.40 -42.41
CA ASP A 111 -37.10 0.51 -43.32
C ASP A 111 -37.74 1.91 -43.28
N LYS A 112 -37.83 2.53 -42.10
CA LYS A 112 -38.30 3.92 -41.95
C LYS A 112 -37.37 4.89 -42.66
N LEU A 113 -36.06 4.79 -42.41
CA LEU A 113 -35.05 5.63 -43.06
C LEU A 113 -35.06 5.44 -44.59
N ALA A 114 -35.16 4.19 -45.06
CA ALA A 114 -35.22 3.85 -46.46
C ALA A 114 -36.43 4.51 -47.15
N ARG A 115 -37.60 4.50 -46.51
CA ARG A 115 -38.79 5.19 -47.03
C ARG A 115 -38.65 6.72 -47.03
N GLU A 116 -38.02 7.32 -46.02
CA GLU A 116 -37.71 8.76 -46.00
C GLU A 116 -36.77 9.17 -47.15
N TYR A 117 -35.79 8.34 -47.48
CA TYR A 117 -34.92 8.53 -48.64
C TYR A 117 -35.57 8.12 -49.98
N GLY A 118 -36.86 7.79 -50.00
CA GLY A 118 -37.60 7.42 -51.21
C GLY A 118 -37.28 6.03 -51.77
N MET A 119 -36.54 5.20 -51.03
CA MET A 119 -36.27 3.82 -51.40
C MET A 119 -37.52 2.97 -51.18
N GLN A 120 -37.80 2.06 -52.12
CA GLN A 120 -38.93 1.13 -52.04
C GLN A 120 -38.43 -0.31 -51.91
N PRO A 121 -39.16 -1.18 -51.18
CA PRO A 121 -38.81 -2.59 -51.12
C PRO A 121 -38.86 -3.19 -52.53
N PRO A 122 -37.86 -4.02 -52.90
CA PRO A 122 -37.80 -4.61 -54.23
C PRO A 122 -39.01 -5.53 -54.46
N ARG A 123 -39.58 -5.51 -55.67
CA ARG A 123 -40.61 -6.50 -56.07
C ARG A 123 -39.98 -7.88 -56.18
N ALA A 124 -40.75 -8.93 -55.88
CA ALA A 124 -40.29 -10.32 -56.00
C ALA A 124 -39.73 -10.58 -57.40
N GLY A 125 -38.44 -10.97 -57.48
CA GLY A 125 -37.72 -11.20 -58.74
C GLY A 125 -36.78 -10.08 -59.21
N GLN A 126 -36.82 -8.89 -58.60
CA GLN A 126 -35.95 -7.75 -58.95
C GLN A 126 -34.64 -7.77 -58.14
N VAL A 127 -33.81 -8.80 -58.34
CA VAL A 127 -32.48 -8.88 -57.72
C VAL A 127 -31.43 -8.84 -58.81
N ILE A 128 -30.86 -7.65 -59.05
CA ILE A 128 -29.69 -7.51 -59.93
C ILE A 128 -28.46 -7.84 -59.08
N ARG A 129 -27.89 -9.04 -59.28
CA ARG A 129 -26.56 -9.34 -58.77
C ARG A 129 -25.57 -8.48 -59.56
N MET A 130 -24.91 -7.55 -58.90
CA MET A 130 -23.73 -6.91 -59.47
C MET A 130 -22.66 -8.00 -59.52
N ASP A 131 -22.34 -8.48 -60.72
CA ASP A 131 -21.20 -9.36 -60.91
C ASP A 131 -19.98 -8.61 -60.42
N SER A 132 -19.36 -9.12 -59.36
CA SER A 132 -18.06 -8.66 -58.87
C SER A 132 -16.97 -9.13 -59.83
N ALA A 133 -17.07 -8.73 -61.10
CA ALA A 133 -15.93 -8.70 -61.99
C ALA A 133 -15.06 -7.54 -61.51
N LEU A 134 -13.89 -7.92 -61.00
CA LEU A 134 -12.74 -7.09 -60.66
C LEU A 134 -12.74 -5.73 -61.42
N PRO A 135 -12.65 -4.58 -60.72
CA PRO A 135 -12.66 -3.29 -61.40
C PRO A 135 -11.34 -3.11 -62.16
N ASP A 136 -11.39 -3.15 -63.49
CA ASP A 136 -10.37 -2.49 -64.31
C ASP A 136 -10.46 -1.00 -63.99
N ALA A 137 -9.42 -0.50 -63.32
CA ALA A 137 -9.33 0.85 -62.84
C ALA A 137 -9.42 1.85 -64.00
N GLY A 138 -10.47 2.69 -64.04
CA GLY A 138 -10.35 3.95 -64.78
C GLY A 138 -11.61 4.65 -65.28
N THR A 139 -12.80 4.06 -65.29
CA THR A 139 -13.98 4.75 -65.87
C THR A 139 -15.12 4.91 -64.86
N PRO A 140 -15.57 6.15 -64.59
CA PRO A 140 -16.74 6.37 -63.74
C PRO A 140 -18.00 5.92 -64.50
N VAL A 141 -18.59 4.80 -64.08
CA VAL A 141 -19.87 4.32 -64.59
C VAL A 141 -20.98 5.16 -63.99
N ILE A 142 -21.49 6.12 -64.76
CA ILE A 142 -22.68 6.89 -64.43
C ILE A 142 -23.91 6.00 -64.69
N ALA A 143 -24.73 5.79 -63.65
CA ALA A 143 -25.97 5.05 -63.75
C ALA A 143 -26.95 5.77 -64.69
N SER A 144 -27.17 5.19 -65.88
CA SER A 144 -28.21 5.59 -66.82
C SER A 144 -29.39 4.63 -66.69
N VAL A 145 -30.60 5.17 -66.55
CA VAL A 145 -31.85 4.40 -66.53
C VAL A 145 -32.09 3.84 -67.94
N ALA A 146 -31.62 2.62 -68.18
CA ALA A 146 -32.01 1.85 -69.34
C ALA A 146 -33.31 1.10 -69.02
N THR A 147 -34.35 1.32 -69.84
CA THR A 147 -35.63 0.62 -69.74
C THR A 147 -35.44 -0.84 -70.15
N VAL A 148 -35.40 -1.73 -69.16
CA VAL A 148 -35.24 -3.19 -69.36
C VAL A 148 -36.47 -3.75 -70.07
N SER A 149 -36.25 -4.41 -71.21
CA SER A 149 -37.27 -5.16 -71.96
C SER A 149 -37.54 -6.52 -71.31
N VAL A 150 -38.82 -6.84 -71.18
CA VAL A 150 -39.33 -8.08 -70.59
C VAL A 150 -39.27 -9.19 -71.64
N ILE A 151 -38.40 -10.18 -71.46
CA ILE A 151 -38.47 -11.44 -72.21
C ILE A 151 -39.51 -12.32 -71.49
N SER A 152 -40.65 -12.51 -72.15
CA SER A 152 -41.60 -13.55 -71.79
C SER A 152 -41.11 -14.87 -72.39
N VAL A 153 -41.10 -15.92 -71.57
CA VAL A 153 -40.85 -17.31 -72.01
C VAL A 153 -42.09 -18.13 -71.62
N PRO A 154 -42.61 -19.00 -72.51
CA PRO A 154 -43.92 -19.65 -72.42
C PRO A 154 -44.09 -20.64 -71.25
#